data_AF-A0A428MV63-F1
#
_entry.id   AF-A0A428MV63-F1
#
_cell.length_a   1.000
_cell.length_b   1.000
_cell.length_c   1.000
_cell.angle_alpha   90.00
_cell.angle_beta   90.00
_cell.angle_gamma   90.00
#
_symmetry.space_group_name_H-M   'P 1'
#
loop_
_entity.id
_entity.type
_entity.pdbx_description
1 polymer ?
#
loop_
_entity_poly.entity_id
_entity_poly.type
_entity_poly.pdbx_seq_one_letter_code
_entity_poly.pdbx_strand_id
1 'polypeptide(L)'
;YEPLALTAQKVLMEQTYHLAHWKVWVEQLQQTTDEATERLQQRLTEAWDEILDMIELGPKAADMNRYGLIEEEKVLQERWLYQVKQIISLSIPAMPGKAKGSGRACEHTSDLDQALAVLSEVYDSDKEAIW
;
A
#
# COMPACT_ATOMS: atom_id res chain seq x y z
N TYR A 1 -15.63 -15.57 -5.21
CA TYR A 1 -15.43 -15.64 -6.67
C TYR A 1 -14.10 -16.35 -6.95
N GLU A 2 -14.14 -17.49 -7.63
CA GLU A 2 -12.99 -18.41 -7.72
C GLU A 2 -11.74 -17.82 -8.41
N PRO A 3 -11.84 -17.11 -9.55
CA PRO A 3 -10.67 -16.52 -10.19
C PRO A 3 -9.91 -15.53 -9.29
N LEU A 4 -10.63 -14.72 -8.51
CA LEU A 4 -10.00 -13.79 -7.56
C LEU A 4 -9.29 -14.53 -6.43
N ALA A 5 -9.88 -15.61 -5.91
CA ALA A 5 -9.28 -16.41 -4.85
C ALA A 5 -7.99 -17.10 -5.33
N LEU A 6 -7.99 -17.66 -6.54
CA LEU A 6 -6.81 -18.28 -7.14
C LEU A 6 -5.69 -17.26 -7.41
N THR A 7 -6.05 -16.06 -7.90
CA THR A 7 -5.08 -14.96 -8.06
C THR A 7 -4.50 -14.53 -6.73
N ALA A 8 -5.33 -14.34 -5.69
CA ALA A 8 -4.87 -13.96 -4.36
C ALA A 8 -3.90 -14.99 -3.78
N GLN A 9 -4.17 -16.29 -3.96
CA GLN A 9 -3.26 -17.35 -3.53
C GLN A 9 -1.88 -17.23 -4.18
N LYS A 10 -1.82 -16.94 -5.49
CA LYS A 10 -0.54 -16.75 -6.19
C LYS A 10 0.20 -15.52 -5.69
N VAL A 11 -0.50 -14.39 -5.57
CA VAL A 11 0.07 -13.13 -5.06
C VAL A 11 0.60 -13.30 -3.63
N LEU A 12 -0.12 -14.02 -2.76
CA LEU A 12 0.30 -14.24 -1.37
C LEU A 12 1.64 -14.97 -1.24
N MET A 13 1.97 -15.85 -2.18
CA MET A 13 3.29 -16.52 -2.19
C MET A 13 4.41 -15.50 -2.33
N GLU A 14 4.27 -14.54 -3.24
CA GLU A 14 5.26 -13.48 -3.47
C GLU A 14 5.25 -12.43 -2.34
N GLN A 15 4.06 -12.02 -1.90
CA GLN A 15 3.91 -11.03 -0.83
C GLN A 15 4.54 -11.47 0.49
N THR A 16 4.59 -12.78 0.76
CA THR A 16 5.27 -13.31 1.95
C THR A 16 6.75 -12.93 1.95
N TYR A 17 7.43 -13.01 0.80
CA TYR A 17 8.83 -12.63 0.67
C TYR A 17 9.03 -11.12 0.72
N HIS A 18 8.15 -10.36 0.07
CA HIS A 18 8.21 -8.89 0.12
C HIS A 18 8.06 -8.38 1.55
N LEU A 19 7.08 -8.91 2.29
CA LEU A 19 6.87 -8.55 3.69
C LEU A 19 8.06 -8.94 4.56
N ALA A 20 8.64 -10.13 4.37
CA ALA A 20 9.84 -10.55 5.10
C ALA A 20 11.02 -9.60 4.83
N HIS A 21 11.25 -9.23 3.57
CA HIS A 21 12.32 -8.31 3.19
C HIS A 21 12.14 -6.94 3.85
N TRP A 22 10.95 -6.35 3.75
CA TRP A 22 10.68 -5.03 4.32
C TRP A 22 10.71 -5.02 5.84
N LYS A 23 10.25 -6.10 6.50
CA LYS A 23 10.38 -6.25 7.96
C LYS A 23 11.83 -6.17 8.40
N VAL A 24 12.70 -6.95 7.75
CA VAL A 24 14.14 -6.97 8.07
C VAL A 24 14.75 -5.57 7.91
N TRP A 25 14.45 -4.86 6.83
CA TRP A 25 14.98 -3.51 6.61
C TRP A 25 14.47 -2.51 7.64
N VAL A 26 13.18 -2.53 7.96
CA VAL A 26 12.60 -1.64 8.97
C VAL A 26 13.19 -1.94 10.35
N GLU A 27 13.34 -3.21 10.74
CA GLU A 27 13.98 -3.59 11.99
C GLU A 27 15.45 -3.13 12.06
N GLN A 28 16.22 -3.33 11.00
CA GLN A 28 17.62 -2.91 10.94
C GLN A 28 17.76 -1.39 11.00
N LEU A 29 17.03 -0.65 10.16
CA LEU A 29 17.17 0.80 10.07
C LEU A 29 16.80 1.52 11.37
N GLN A 30 15.83 1.01 12.13
CA GLN A 30 15.45 1.55 13.44
C GLN A 30 16.48 1.31 14.55
N GLN A 31 17.46 0.42 14.34
CA GLN A 31 18.42 -0.04 15.36
C GLN A 31 19.89 0.22 14.97
N THR A 32 20.14 1.07 13.97
CA THR A 32 21.49 1.34 13.46
C THR A 32 22.05 2.66 13.97
N THR A 33 22.04 3.70 13.16
CA THR A 33 22.57 5.02 13.50
C THR A 33 21.44 6.01 13.75
N ASP A 34 21.74 7.10 14.44
CA ASP A 34 20.79 8.20 14.64
C ASP A 34 20.29 8.75 13.29
N GLU A 35 21.19 8.91 12.31
CA GLU A 35 20.84 9.37 10.97
C GLU A 35 19.87 8.41 10.25
N ALA A 36 20.14 7.10 10.28
CA ALA A 36 19.27 6.11 9.64
C ALA A 36 17.88 6.10 10.31
N THR A 37 17.86 6.20 11.63
CA THR A 37 16.64 6.24 12.44
C THR A 37 15.83 7.50 12.15
N GLU A 38 16.47 8.67 12.08
CA GLU A 38 15.83 9.96 11.76
C GLU A 38 15.24 9.95 10.35
N ARG A 39 15.99 9.46 9.35
CA ARG A 39 15.50 9.33 7.97
C ARG A 39 14.31 8.39 7.88
N LEU A 40 14.34 7.27 8.59
CA LEU A 40 13.22 6.34 8.61
C LEU A 40 12.01 6.94 9.32
N GLN A 41 12.18 7.61 10.46
CA GLN A 41 11.11 8.33 11.16
C GLN A 41 10.43 9.34 10.23
N GLN A 42 11.20 10.11 9.46
CA GLN A 42 10.66 11.07 8.50
C GLN A 42 9.80 10.39 7.43
N ARG A 43 10.35 9.35 6.77
CA ARG A 43 9.63 8.61 5.72
C ARG A 43 8.40 7.88 6.25
N LEU A 44 8.47 7.31 7.46
CA LEU A 44 7.32 6.71 8.11
C LEU A 44 6.25 7.74 8.42
N THR A 45 6.62 8.93 8.89
CA THR A 45 5.66 10.00 9.21
C THR A 45 4.91 10.45 7.95
N GLU A 46 5.64 10.63 6.84
CA GLU A 46 5.04 10.97 5.54
C GLU A 46 4.08 9.88 5.06
N ALA A 47 4.51 8.62 5.03
CA ALA A 47 3.65 7.51 4.61
C ALA A 47 2.42 7.35 5.55
N TRP A 48 2.60 7.53 6.86
CA TRP A 48 1.54 7.37 7.85
C TRP A 48 0.40 8.37 7.67
N ASP A 49 0.68 9.56 7.15
CA ASP A 49 -0.33 10.59 6.87
C ASP A 49 -1.20 10.27 5.65
N GLU A 50 -0.78 9.31 4.81
CA GLU A 50 -1.41 9.04 3.50
C GLU A 50 -1.96 7.61 3.37
N ILE A 51 -1.49 6.67 4.19
CA ILE A 51 -1.66 5.23 3.99
C ILE A 51 -3.10 4.70 4.06
N LEU A 52 -4.07 5.43 4.64
CA LEU A 52 -5.42 4.90 4.78
C LEU A 52 -6.15 4.70 3.45
N ASP A 53 -5.78 5.40 2.37
CA ASP A 53 -6.35 5.12 1.04
C ASP A 53 -6.07 3.68 0.57
N MET A 54 -4.99 3.05 1.06
CA MET A 54 -4.66 1.65 0.77
C MET A 54 -5.73 0.68 1.31
N ILE A 55 -6.36 1.02 2.44
CA ILE A 55 -7.34 0.16 3.12
C ILE A 55 -8.74 0.35 2.54
N GLU A 56 -9.05 1.55 2.04
CA GLU A 56 -10.34 1.82 1.44
C GLU A 56 -10.57 0.98 0.18
N LEU A 57 -11.80 0.52 0.01
CA LEU A 57 -12.30 -0.27 -1.12
C LEU A 57 -13.07 0.63 -2.11
N GLY A 58 -13.30 1.90 -1.76
CA GLY A 58 -13.89 2.91 -2.64
C GLY A 58 -15.40 2.74 -2.85
N PRO A 59 -15.97 3.27 -3.95
CA PRO A 59 -17.42 3.34 -4.16
C PRO A 59 -18.16 1.99 -4.19
N LYS A 60 -17.42 0.88 -4.29
CA LYS A 60 -17.95 -0.48 -4.36
C LYS A 60 -17.73 -1.30 -3.08
N ALA A 61 -17.26 -0.67 -1.99
CA ALA A 61 -16.99 -1.34 -0.72
C ALA A 61 -18.16 -2.19 -0.20
N ALA A 62 -19.36 -1.61 -0.17
CA ALA A 62 -20.56 -2.28 0.32
C ALA A 62 -20.94 -3.51 -0.52
N ASP A 63 -20.85 -3.40 -1.85
CA ASP A 63 -21.11 -4.52 -2.76
C ASP A 63 -20.06 -5.63 -2.56
N MET A 64 -18.77 -5.28 -2.48
CA MET A 64 -17.69 -6.24 -2.28
C MET A 64 -17.83 -7.02 -0.98
N ASN A 65 -18.18 -6.35 0.11
CA ASN A 65 -18.47 -7.00 1.39
C ASN A 65 -19.71 -7.89 1.30
N ARG A 66 -20.81 -7.37 0.73
CA ARG A 66 -22.06 -8.13 0.54
C ARG A 66 -21.85 -9.42 -0.24
N TYR A 67 -20.99 -9.40 -1.25
CA TYR A 67 -20.67 -10.58 -2.06
C TYR A 67 -19.56 -11.46 -1.46
N GLY A 68 -19.04 -11.13 -0.29
CA GLY A 68 -17.97 -11.88 0.37
C GLY A 68 -16.69 -11.94 -0.45
N LEU A 69 -16.36 -10.88 -1.19
CA LEU A 69 -15.15 -10.82 -2.02
C LEU A 69 -13.92 -10.45 -1.20
N ILE A 70 -14.11 -9.62 -0.19
CA ILE A 70 -13.09 -9.15 0.75
C ILE A 70 -13.80 -8.74 2.04
N GLU A 71 -13.07 -8.77 3.16
CA GLU A 71 -13.59 -8.32 4.45
C GLU A 71 -13.78 -6.79 4.50
N GLU A 72 -14.52 -6.33 5.51
CA GLU A 72 -14.77 -4.93 5.75
C GLU A 72 -13.49 -4.13 6.05
N GLU A 73 -13.43 -2.90 5.54
CA GLU A 73 -12.30 -1.98 5.67
C GLU A 73 -11.85 -1.81 7.12
N LYS A 74 -12.79 -1.69 8.06
CA LYS A 74 -12.49 -1.55 9.48
C LYS A 74 -11.72 -2.76 10.03
N VAL A 75 -12.12 -3.97 9.66
CA VAL A 75 -11.46 -5.21 10.12
C VAL A 75 -10.08 -5.36 9.49
N LEU A 76 -9.93 -4.95 8.22
CA LEU A 76 -8.64 -4.89 7.55
C LEU A 76 -7.71 -3.87 8.24
N GLN A 77 -8.21 -2.67 8.52
CA GLN A 77 -7.46 -1.61 9.18
C GLN A 77 -6.97 -2.03 10.57
N GLU A 78 -7.84 -2.61 11.39
CA GLU A 78 -7.51 -3.04 12.74
C GLU A 78 -6.41 -4.11 12.75
N ARG A 79 -6.53 -5.12 11.88
CA ARG A 79 -5.50 -6.17 11.74
C ARG A 79 -4.19 -5.63 11.19
N TRP A 80 -4.25 -4.76 10.17
CA TRP A 80 -3.05 -4.14 9.60
C TRP A 80 -2.34 -3.27 10.64
N LEU A 81 -3.08 -2.41 11.36
CA LEU A 81 -2.51 -1.57 12.43
C LEU A 81 -1.87 -2.40 13.53
N TYR A 82 -2.53 -3.49 13.94
CA TYR A 82 -1.96 -4.40 14.94
C TYR A 82 -0.60 -4.93 14.49
N GLN A 83 -0.51 -5.43 13.24
CA GLN A 83 0.73 -5.98 12.69
C GLN A 83 1.84 -4.93 12.53
N VAL A 84 1.51 -3.77 11.98
CA VAL A 84 2.51 -2.70 11.76
C VAL A 84 3.08 -2.18 13.07
N LYS A 85 2.25 -2.02 14.11
CA LYS A 85 2.69 -1.61 15.45
C LYS A 85 3.57 -2.64 16.15
N GLN A 86 3.60 -3.91 15.72
CA GLN A 86 4.57 -4.87 16.26
C GLN A 86 5.99 -4.68 15.68
N ILE A 87 6.10 -4.03 14.52
CA ILE A 87 7.36 -3.92 13.76
C ILE A 87 8.00 -2.53 13.97
N ILE A 88 7.17 -1.49 14.02
CA ILE A 88 7.63 -0.11 14.17
C ILE A 88 7.76 0.20 15.67
N SER A 89 8.98 0.42 16.13
CA SER A 89 9.29 0.90 17.48
C SER A 89 9.39 2.43 17.56
N LEU A 90 9.40 3.10 16.42
CA LEU A 90 9.47 4.56 16.30
C LEU A 90 8.16 5.25 16.67
N SER A 91 8.26 6.53 17.03
CA SER A 91 7.12 7.32 17.49
C SER A 91 6.25 7.72 16.31
N ILE A 92 5.15 7.01 16.09
CA ILE A 92 4.13 7.34 15.09
C ILE A 92 2.78 7.64 15.75
N PRO A 93 1.92 8.48 15.15
CA PRO A 93 0.58 8.72 15.65
C PRO A 93 -0.23 7.43 15.82
N ALA A 94 -1.16 7.41 16.78
CA ALA A 94 -1.94 6.21 17.07
C ALA A 94 -2.79 5.72 15.88
N MET A 95 -3.28 6.66 15.07
CA MET A 95 -4.06 6.42 13.87
C MET A 95 -3.39 7.08 12.66
N PRO A 96 -3.33 6.41 11.51
CA PRO A 96 -2.86 6.99 10.25
C PRO A 96 -3.90 7.92 9.62
N GLY A 97 -3.46 8.66 8.60
CA GLY A 97 -4.25 9.62 7.84
C GLY A 97 -4.50 9.19 6.38
N LYS A 98 -5.19 10.08 5.66
CA LYS A 98 -5.49 10.00 4.23
C LYS A 98 -5.38 11.38 3.57
N ALA A 99 -4.20 11.98 3.62
CA ALA A 99 -4.03 13.38 3.19
C ALA A 99 -4.18 13.62 1.67
N LYS A 100 -4.12 12.58 0.82
CA LYS A 100 -3.98 12.70 -0.64
C LYS A 100 -5.23 12.33 -1.47
N GLY A 101 -6.40 12.24 -0.86
CA GLY A 101 -7.65 11.88 -1.55
C GLY A 101 -7.77 10.37 -1.78
N SER A 102 -8.64 9.95 -2.70
CA SER A 102 -8.85 8.52 -2.99
C SER A 102 -8.57 8.09 -4.42
N GLY A 103 -7.54 7.26 -4.61
CA GLY A 103 -7.23 6.71 -5.92
C GLY A 103 -8.36 5.83 -6.47
N ARG A 104 -9.11 5.14 -5.60
CA ARG A 104 -10.28 4.33 -6.01
C ARG A 104 -11.50 5.16 -6.41
N ALA A 105 -11.50 6.45 -6.12
CA ALA A 105 -12.47 7.43 -6.59
C ALA A 105 -11.96 8.25 -7.80
N CYS A 106 -10.82 7.85 -8.38
CA CYS A 106 -10.12 8.57 -9.45
C CYS A 106 -9.58 9.95 -9.02
N GLU A 107 -9.31 10.14 -7.73
CA GLU A 107 -8.68 11.34 -7.19
C GLU A 107 -7.19 11.03 -7.00
N HIS A 108 -6.35 11.51 -7.92
CA HIS A 108 -4.93 11.20 -7.94
C HIS A 108 -4.07 12.46 -7.76
N THR A 109 -2.86 12.28 -7.23
CA THR A 109 -1.82 13.31 -7.26
C THR A 109 -1.22 13.43 -8.66
N SER A 110 -0.48 14.51 -8.92
CA SER A 110 0.28 14.69 -10.16
C SER A 110 1.35 13.62 -10.39
N ASP A 111 1.70 12.84 -9.35
CA ASP A 111 2.67 11.76 -9.47
C ASP A 111 2.15 10.64 -10.38
N LEU A 112 0.83 10.40 -10.41
CA LEU A 112 0.25 9.42 -11.33
C LEU A 112 0.34 9.90 -12.78
N ASP A 113 0.14 11.19 -13.05
CA ASP A 113 0.27 11.73 -14.41
C ASP A 113 1.69 11.53 -14.93
N GLN A 114 2.69 11.82 -14.10
CA GLN A 114 4.10 11.58 -14.43
C GLN A 114 4.38 10.08 -14.63
N ALA A 115 3.89 9.23 -13.73
CA ALA A 115 4.10 7.78 -13.82
C ALA A 115 3.47 7.20 -15.08
N LEU A 116 2.25 7.61 -15.44
CA LEU A 116 1.58 7.16 -16.66
C LEU A 116 2.33 7.64 -17.90
N ALA A 117 2.77 8.90 -17.94
CA ALA A 117 3.57 9.42 -19.05
C ALA A 117 4.81 8.56 -19.28
N VAL A 118 5.54 8.21 -18.21
CA VAL A 118 6.76 7.38 -18.29
C VAL A 118 6.46 5.92 -18.63
N LEU A 119 5.51 5.29 -17.94
CA LEU A 119 5.20 3.87 -18.11
C LEU A 119 4.56 3.57 -19.47
N SER A 120 3.95 4.57 -20.11
CA SER A 120 3.37 4.44 -21.44
C SER A 120 4.31 4.81 -22.58
N GLU A 121 5.52 5.34 -22.33
CA GLU A 121 6.41 5.86 -23.40
C GLU A 121 6.64 4.87 -24.55
N VAL A 122 6.94 3.61 -24.23
CA VAL A 122 7.19 2.57 -25.25
C VAL A 122 5.91 2.23 -26.00
N TYR A 123 4.80 2.05 -25.30
CA TYR A 123 3.51 1.74 -25.91
C TYR A 123 3.00 2.90 -26.78
N ASP A 124 3.16 4.14 -26.32
CA ASP A 124 2.75 5.33 -27.05
C ASP A 124 3.66 5.62 -28.25
N SER A 125 4.89 5.08 -28.27
CA SER A 125 5.78 5.19 -29.43
C SER A 125 5.31 4.36 -30.64
N ASP A 126 4.67 3.21 -30.40
CA ASP A 126 4.03 2.39 -31.43
C ASP A 126 2.93 1.51 -30.82
N LYS A 127 1.68 1.94 -31.00
CA LYS A 127 0.49 1.27 -30.44
C LYS A 127 0.09 0.00 -31.20
N GLU A 128 0.62 -0.18 -32.41
CA GLU A 128 0.31 -1.33 -33.27
C GLU A 128 1.40 -2.41 -33.19
N ALA A 129 2.52 -2.12 -32.51
CA ALA A 129 3.59 -3.08 -32.28
C ALA A 129 3.13 -4.27 -31.41
N ILE A 130 3.68 -5.45 -31.70
CA ILE A 130 3.44 -6.69 -30.95
C ILE A 130 4.70 -6.98 -30.12
N TRP A 131 4.56 -6.94 -28.80
CA TRP A 131 5.62 -7.17 -27.80
C TRP A 131 5.36 -8.44 -26.99
#